data_AF-A0A2M8N5H2-F1
#
_entry.id   AF-A0A2M8N5H2-F1
#
_cell.length_a   1.000
_cell.length_b   1.000
_cell.length_c   1.000
_cell.angle_alpha   90.00
_cell.angle_beta   90.00
_cell.angle_gamma   90.00
#
_symmetry.space_group_name_H-M   'P 1'
#
loop_
_entity.id
_entity.type
_entity.pdbx_description
1 polymer ?
#
loop_
_entity_poly.entity_id
_entity_poly.type
_entity_poly.pdbx_seq_one_letter_code
_entity_poly.pdbx_strand_id
1 'polypeptide(L)'
;MMRRINSTLVLLMLTLFFIPTFAQDTTEPPPPTLEDFWEGRAEWVIDIEDVGLPIGESDTVYLGDGVYRSYLHASYESAGVIDQCGEEVEFPGCMTLWESTDGGESFSLTTPVCLMPCQSCPCDDTRDHITAQQYPRVFYTDDLVYLAYE
;
A
#
# COMPACT_ATOMS: atom_id res chain seq x y z
N MET A 1 63.54 17.86 44.39
CA MET A 1 62.32 17.07 44.69
C MET A 1 61.76 16.59 43.36
N MET A 2 62.12 15.37 42.90
CA MET A 2 61.76 14.84 41.58
C MET A 2 61.10 13.48 41.79
N ARG A 3 59.78 13.39 41.49
CA ARG A 3 59.01 12.13 41.54
C ARG A 3 59.32 11.31 40.29
N ARG A 4 59.87 10.11 40.48
CA ARG A 4 60.00 9.10 39.43
C ARG A 4 58.61 8.52 39.15
N ILE A 5 58.12 8.68 37.93
CA ILE A 5 56.89 8.05 37.45
C ILE A 5 57.27 6.62 37.04
N ASN A 6 56.63 5.63 37.65
CA ASN A 6 56.86 4.21 37.38
C ASN A 6 56.32 3.85 35.98
N SER A 7 57.22 3.62 35.02
CA SER A 7 56.92 3.26 33.63
C SER A 7 56.10 1.97 33.47
N THR A 8 56.04 1.12 34.50
CA THR A 8 55.28 -0.14 34.48
C THR A 8 53.77 0.05 34.53
N LEU A 9 53.28 1.19 35.06
CA LEU A 9 51.84 1.45 35.17
C LEU A 9 51.23 1.96 33.86
N VAL A 10 52.05 2.56 32.98
CA VAL A 10 51.61 3.14 31.70
C VAL A 10 51.32 2.04 30.67
N LEU A 11 52.09 0.94 30.69
CA LEU A 11 51.95 -0.14 29.71
C LEU A 11 50.68 -0.98 29.93
N LEU A 12 50.19 -1.08 31.18
CA LEU A 12 48.99 -1.85 31.52
C LEU A 12 47.68 -1.10 31.20
N MET A 13 47.72 0.24 31.07
CA MET A 13 46.54 1.03 30.69
C MET A 13 46.31 1.12 29.18
N LEU A 14 47.31 0.81 28.34
CA LEU A 14 47.16 0.86 26.89
C LEU A 14 46.54 -0.41 26.27
N THR A 15 46.49 -1.52 27.00
CA THR A 15 45.97 -2.80 26.47
C THR A 15 44.49 -3.05 26.77
N LEU A 16 43.83 -2.20 27.56
CA LEU A 16 42.44 -2.35 27.99
C LEU A 16 41.40 -1.62 27.10
N PHE A 17 41.83 -0.98 26.01
CA PHE A 17 40.95 -0.19 25.13
C PHE A 17 40.85 -0.69 23.68
N PHE A 18 41.24 -1.93 23.40
CA PHE A 18 40.87 -2.60 22.14
C PHE A 18 39.61 -3.44 22.36
N ILE A 19 38.46 -2.76 22.49
CA ILE A 19 37.17 -3.40 22.25
C ILE A 19 37.07 -3.52 20.72
N PRO A 20 37.06 -4.73 20.13
CA PRO A 20 36.80 -4.84 18.70
C PRO A 20 35.39 -4.27 18.46
N THR A 21 35.34 -3.13 17.77
CA THR A 21 34.11 -2.62 17.18
C THR A 21 33.69 -3.66 16.14
N PHE A 22 32.80 -4.56 16.53
CA PHE A 22 32.02 -5.32 15.56
C PHE A 22 31.24 -4.28 14.76
N ALA A 23 31.66 -4.04 13.52
CA ALA A 23 30.85 -3.33 12.57
C ALA A 23 29.57 -4.15 12.39
N GLN A 24 28.46 -3.67 12.96
CA GLN A 24 27.16 -4.20 12.60
C GLN A 24 26.96 -3.83 11.14
N ASP A 25 26.93 -4.84 10.29
CA ASP A 25 26.50 -4.69 8.91
C ASP A 25 25.02 -4.29 8.98
N THR A 26 24.76 -3.00 8.72
CA THR A 26 23.41 -2.41 8.78
C THR A 26 22.66 -2.55 7.47
N THR A 27 23.26 -3.23 6.49
CA THR A 27 22.58 -3.64 5.28
C THR A 27 21.59 -4.74 5.62
N GLU A 28 20.32 -4.33 5.67
CA GLU A 28 19.20 -5.24 5.59
C GLU A 28 19.42 -6.17 4.38
N PRO A 29 19.27 -7.49 4.54
CA PRO A 29 19.35 -8.40 3.41
C PRO A 29 18.33 -7.96 2.35
N PRO A 30 18.64 -8.13 1.05
CA PRO A 30 17.67 -7.80 0.01
C PRO A 30 16.35 -8.56 0.24
N PRO A 31 15.21 -7.96 -0.12
CA PRO A 31 13.92 -8.63 0.02
C PRO A 31 13.92 -9.96 -0.77
N PRO A 32 13.19 -10.98 -0.29
CA PRO A 32 13.08 -12.25 -1.00
C PRO A 32 12.55 -12.09 -2.43
N THR A 33 12.98 -12.97 -3.32
CA THR A 33 12.54 -13.00 -4.71
C THR A 33 11.35 -13.96 -4.92
N LEU A 34 10.71 -13.88 -6.09
CA LEU A 34 9.74 -14.92 -6.48
C LEU A 34 10.38 -16.31 -6.60
N GLU A 35 11.66 -16.40 -6.97
CA GLU A 35 12.38 -17.68 -7.00
C GLU A 35 12.56 -18.24 -5.58
N ASP A 36 12.90 -17.41 -4.60
CA ASP A 36 12.94 -17.82 -3.19
C ASP A 36 11.60 -18.36 -2.70
N PHE A 37 10.49 -17.72 -3.11
CA PHE A 37 9.15 -18.21 -2.81
C PHE A 37 8.89 -19.59 -3.44
N TRP A 38 9.19 -19.76 -4.73
CA TRP A 38 8.95 -21.02 -5.44
C TRP A 38 9.83 -22.17 -4.94
N GLU A 39 11.03 -21.87 -4.47
CA GLU A 39 11.96 -22.86 -3.90
C GLU A 39 11.71 -23.10 -2.39
N GLY A 40 10.68 -22.48 -1.80
CA GLY A 40 10.29 -22.66 -0.41
C GLY A 40 11.24 -22.00 0.60
N ARG A 41 12.04 -21.03 0.17
CA ARG A 41 12.89 -20.18 1.03
C ARG A 41 12.21 -18.89 1.49
N ALA A 42 11.07 -18.57 0.91
CA ALA A 42 10.23 -17.45 1.30
C ALA A 42 8.75 -17.86 1.34
N GLU A 43 7.95 -17.10 2.06
CA GLU A 43 6.51 -17.29 2.17
C GLU A 43 5.80 -15.93 2.11
N TRP A 44 4.54 -15.95 1.67
CA TRP A 44 3.67 -14.79 1.81
C TRP A 44 3.13 -14.76 3.24
N VAL A 45 3.39 -13.67 3.93
CA VAL A 45 2.80 -13.38 5.24
C VAL A 45 1.82 -12.22 5.07
N ILE A 46 0.70 -12.30 5.78
CA ILE A 46 -0.17 -11.13 5.94
C ILE A 46 0.52 -10.22 6.96
N ASP A 47 0.71 -8.96 6.57
CA ASP A 47 1.25 -7.93 7.45
C ASP A 47 0.12 -7.31 8.30
N ILE A 48 -0.85 -6.70 7.62
CA ILE A 48 -2.04 -6.09 8.24
C ILE A 48 -3.29 -6.75 7.64
N GLU A 49 -4.14 -7.33 8.49
CA GLU A 49 -5.36 -8.02 8.05
C GLU A 49 -6.45 -7.07 7.55
N ASP A 50 -6.58 -5.89 8.18
CA ASP A 50 -7.58 -4.88 7.85
C ASP A 50 -6.93 -3.51 7.69
N VAL A 51 -6.86 -3.07 6.45
CA VAL A 51 -6.34 -1.76 6.04
C VAL A 51 -7.47 -0.75 5.79
N GLY A 52 -8.72 -1.08 6.13
CA GLY A 52 -9.89 -0.22 5.97
C GLY A 52 -10.58 -0.29 4.61
N LEU A 53 -10.11 -1.13 3.68
CA LEU A 53 -10.83 -1.41 2.43
C LEU A 53 -12.05 -2.31 2.70
N PRO A 54 -13.24 -1.99 2.17
CA PRO A 54 -14.38 -2.90 2.21
C PRO A 54 -14.06 -4.24 1.54
N ILE A 55 -14.77 -5.29 1.95
CA ILE A 55 -14.73 -6.57 1.23
C ILE A 55 -15.28 -6.34 -0.18
N GLY A 56 -14.52 -6.72 -1.19
CA GLY A 56 -14.91 -6.59 -2.58
C GLY A 56 -13.74 -6.83 -3.52
N GLU A 57 -13.98 -6.60 -4.79
CA GLU A 57 -12.99 -6.78 -5.83
C GLU A 57 -12.31 -5.45 -6.14
N SER A 58 -10.98 -5.48 -6.11
CA SER A 58 -10.19 -4.29 -6.32
C SER A 58 -8.93 -4.54 -7.13
N ASP A 59 -8.44 -3.47 -7.73
CA ASP A 59 -7.08 -3.39 -8.24
C ASP A 59 -6.38 -2.22 -7.56
N THR A 60 -5.22 -2.50 -6.96
CA THR A 60 -4.47 -1.53 -6.17
C THR A 60 -3.17 -1.19 -6.88
N VAL A 61 -3.03 0.08 -7.26
CA VAL A 61 -1.87 0.60 -7.98
C VAL A 61 -0.96 1.33 -6.99
N TYR A 62 0.32 0.96 -6.99
CA TYR A 62 1.37 1.71 -6.30
C TYR A 62 1.81 2.89 -7.17
N LEU A 63 1.70 4.11 -6.62
CA LEU A 63 2.04 5.35 -7.33
C LEU A 63 3.45 5.87 -7.01
N GLY A 64 4.19 5.22 -6.12
CA GLY A 64 5.47 5.70 -5.61
C GLY A 64 5.35 6.36 -4.23
N ASP A 65 6.49 6.50 -3.54
CA ASP A 65 6.63 7.18 -2.25
C ASP A 65 5.61 6.73 -1.16
N GLY A 66 5.26 5.45 -1.14
CA GLY A 66 4.28 4.90 -0.19
C GLY A 66 2.82 5.27 -0.47
N VAL A 67 2.51 5.82 -1.64
CA VAL A 67 1.15 6.19 -2.05
C VAL A 67 0.52 5.08 -2.89
N TYR A 68 -0.72 4.73 -2.56
CA TYR A 68 -1.51 3.72 -3.26
C TYR A 68 -2.90 4.23 -3.61
N ARG A 69 -3.42 3.74 -4.74
CA ARG A 69 -4.82 3.90 -5.14
C ARG A 69 -5.46 2.54 -5.35
N SER A 70 -6.54 2.28 -4.62
CA SER A 70 -7.36 1.08 -4.81
C SER A 70 -8.66 1.45 -5.51
N TYR A 71 -8.89 0.84 -6.66
CA TYR A 71 -10.14 0.92 -7.42
C TYR A 71 -10.98 -0.25 -6.97
N LEU A 72 -12.09 0.01 -6.30
CA LEU A 72 -12.80 -1.01 -5.55
C LEU A 72 -14.29 -1.01 -5.88
N HIS A 73 -14.79 -2.15 -6.32
CA HIS A 73 -16.21 -2.48 -6.34
C HIS A 73 -16.55 -3.22 -5.05
N ALA A 74 -17.30 -2.58 -4.16
CA ALA A 74 -17.56 -3.14 -2.85
C ALA A 74 -18.62 -4.25 -2.94
N SER A 75 -18.31 -5.44 -2.42
CA SER A 75 -19.29 -6.49 -2.18
C SER A 75 -20.10 -6.23 -0.88
N TYR A 76 -20.34 -4.95 -0.55
CA TYR A 76 -20.99 -4.47 0.68
C TYR A 76 -21.92 -3.28 0.37
N GLU A 77 -22.74 -2.86 1.33
CA GLU A 77 -23.63 -1.69 1.16
C GLU A 77 -22.84 -0.45 0.74
N SER A 78 -23.40 0.32 -0.20
CA SER A 78 -22.76 1.46 -0.86
C SER A 78 -22.29 2.58 0.08
N ALA A 79 -22.61 2.53 1.38
CA ALA A 79 -22.05 3.40 2.42
C ALA A 79 -22.15 4.91 2.11
N GLY A 80 -23.23 5.35 1.45
CA GLY A 80 -23.45 6.74 1.05
C GLY A 80 -22.73 7.16 -0.24
N VAL A 81 -22.25 6.20 -1.05
CA VAL A 81 -21.75 6.45 -2.41
C VAL A 81 -22.89 6.94 -3.30
N ILE A 82 -22.63 8.03 -4.01
CA ILE A 82 -23.56 8.63 -4.96
C ILE A 82 -23.06 8.50 -6.40
N ASP A 83 -23.98 8.49 -7.35
CA ASP A 83 -23.67 8.60 -8.77
C ASP A 83 -23.30 10.05 -9.16
N GLN A 84 -22.94 10.26 -10.43
CA GLN A 84 -22.58 11.60 -10.92
C GLN A 84 -23.78 12.58 -10.97
N CYS A 85 -25.01 12.09 -10.80
CA CYS A 85 -26.23 12.87 -10.74
C CYS A 85 -26.63 13.22 -9.30
N GLY A 86 -25.94 12.67 -8.31
CA GLY A 86 -26.18 12.91 -6.88
C GLY A 86 -27.19 11.96 -6.25
N GLU A 87 -27.61 10.91 -6.96
CA GLU A 87 -28.48 9.88 -6.42
C GLU A 87 -27.64 8.79 -5.73
N GLU A 88 -28.18 8.17 -4.69
CA GLU A 88 -27.50 7.04 -4.02
C GLU A 88 -27.39 5.84 -4.95
N VAL A 89 -26.22 5.20 -4.96
CA VAL A 89 -25.99 3.98 -5.74
C VAL A 89 -26.54 2.79 -4.96
N GLU A 90 -27.43 2.01 -5.56
CA GLU A 90 -27.95 0.78 -4.95
C GLU A 90 -26.92 -0.35 -4.94
N PHE A 91 -27.05 -1.29 -3.99
CA PHE A 91 -26.27 -2.54 -3.99
C PHE A 91 -26.52 -3.33 -5.29
N PRO A 92 -25.50 -3.86 -6.01
CA PRO A 92 -24.16 -4.27 -5.55
C PRO A 92 -23.11 -3.15 -5.49
N GLY A 93 -23.52 -1.90 -5.57
CA GLY A 93 -22.63 -0.75 -5.50
C GLY A 93 -21.95 -0.50 -6.83
N CYS A 94 -21.02 0.45 -6.83
CA CYS A 94 -20.22 0.76 -7.99
C CYS A 94 -18.77 0.99 -7.60
N MET A 95 -17.91 1.07 -8.60
CA MET A 95 -16.49 1.23 -8.42
C MET A 95 -16.17 2.60 -7.82
N THR A 96 -15.41 2.58 -6.74
CA THR A 96 -14.98 3.74 -5.96
C THR A 96 -13.46 3.82 -5.93
N LEU A 97 -12.94 5.01 -5.63
CA LEU A 97 -11.50 5.23 -5.48
C LEU A 97 -11.15 5.41 -4.00
N TRP A 98 -10.24 4.57 -3.52
CA TRP A 98 -9.67 4.64 -2.18
C TRP A 98 -8.19 4.99 -2.27
N GLU A 99 -7.71 5.81 -1.34
CA GLU A 99 -6.33 6.25 -1.32
C GLU A 99 -5.66 5.89 0.01
N SER A 100 -4.39 5.50 -0.08
CA SER A 100 -3.46 5.37 1.05
C SER A 100 -2.24 6.23 0.79
N THR A 101 -1.76 6.90 1.84
CA THR A 101 -0.54 7.74 1.80
C THR A 101 0.44 7.36 2.91
N ASP A 102 0.24 6.21 3.54
CA ASP A 102 0.97 5.72 4.70
C ASP A 102 1.62 4.36 4.43
N GLY A 103 1.98 4.08 3.17
CA GLY A 103 2.61 2.82 2.80
C GLY A 103 1.64 1.66 2.61
N GLY A 104 0.33 1.92 2.59
CA GLY A 104 -0.71 0.90 2.49
C GLY A 104 -1.22 0.40 3.84
N GLU A 105 -0.82 1.03 4.95
CA GLU A 105 -1.28 0.67 6.28
C GLU A 105 -2.76 1.02 6.51
N SER A 106 -3.25 2.09 5.88
CA SER A 106 -4.67 2.45 5.89
C SER A 106 -5.15 3.06 4.57
N PHE A 107 -6.39 2.74 4.21
CA PHE A 107 -7.10 3.28 3.05
C PHE A 107 -8.32 4.08 3.48
N SER A 108 -8.59 5.15 2.75
CA SER A 108 -9.76 6.00 2.97
C SER A 108 -10.49 6.27 1.67
N LEU A 109 -11.83 6.27 1.74
CA LEU A 109 -12.69 6.75 0.67
C LEU A 109 -12.65 8.27 0.66
N THR A 110 -11.71 8.85 -0.08
CA THR A 110 -11.51 10.30 -0.11
C THR A 110 -12.66 11.02 -0.81
N THR A 111 -13.37 10.35 -1.71
CA THR A 111 -14.57 10.86 -2.39
C THR A 111 -15.58 9.74 -2.61
N PRO A 112 -16.76 9.76 -1.95
CA PRO A 112 -17.78 8.73 -2.07
C PRO A 112 -18.62 8.92 -3.34
N VAL A 113 -17.97 8.97 -4.51
CA VAL A 113 -18.62 9.15 -5.81
C VAL A 113 -18.27 7.98 -6.70
N CYS A 114 -19.27 7.51 -7.43
CA CYS A 114 -19.12 6.48 -8.42
C CYS A 114 -18.15 6.88 -9.53
N LEU A 115 -17.19 6.01 -9.85
CA LEU A 115 -16.26 6.24 -10.97
C LEU A 115 -16.88 5.95 -12.33
N MET A 116 -18.06 5.31 -12.37
CA MET A 116 -18.76 5.01 -13.62
C MET A 116 -19.43 6.27 -14.17
N PRO A 117 -19.08 6.70 -15.38
CA PRO A 117 -19.61 7.94 -15.93
C PRO A 117 -21.05 7.75 -16.41
N CYS A 118 -21.93 8.68 -16.01
CA CYS A 118 -23.26 8.79 -16.59
C CYS A 118 -23.25 9.76 -17.77
N GLN A 119 -23.81 9.35 -18.92
CA GLN A 119 -23.87 10.25 -20.09
C GLN A 119 -25.00 11.28 -19.97
N SER A 120 -25.97 11.07 -19.08
CA SER A 120 -27.11 11.94 -18.83
C SER A 120 -27.66 11.71 -17.42
N CYS A 121 -28.43 12.68 -16.89
CA CYS A 121 -29.15 12.52 -15.62
C CYS A 121 -30.67 12.35 -15.84
N PRO A 122 -31.34 11.42 -15.13
CA PRO A 122 -30.75 10.41 -14.24
C PRO A 122 -29.88 9.41 -15.01
N CYS A 123 -28.95 8.76 -14.30
CA CYS A 123 -28.10 7.72 -14.88
C CYS A 123 -28.97 6.56 -15.42
N ASP A 124 -28.60 6.04 -16.57
CA ASP A 124 -29.26 4.87 -17.17
C ASP A 124 -28.36 3.67 -16.97
N ASP A 125 -28.67 2.82 -16.00
CA ASP A 125 -27.85 1.67 -15.63
C ASP A 125 -27.57 0.73 -16.82
N THR A 126 -28.51 0.61 -17.77
CA THR A 126 -28.33 -0.26 -18.95
C THR A 126 -27.18 0.18 -19.86
N ARG A 127 -26.73 1.44 -19.73
CA ARG A 127 -25.68 2.06 -20.54
C ARG A 127 -24.50 2.55 -19.70
N ASP A 128 -24.78 3.08 -18.52
CA ASP A 128 -23.82 3.74 -17.64
C ASP A 128 -23.20 2.75 -16.63
N HIS A 129 -23.76 1.53 -16.54
CA HIS A 129 -23.22 0.38 -15.82
C HIS A 129 -23.01 0.65 -14.31
N ILE A 130 -23.79 1.53 -13.71
CA ILE A 130 -23.62 1.97 -12.32
C ILE A 130 -23.94 0.86 -11.29
N THR A 131 -24.64 -0.20 -11.68
CA THR A 131 -24.92 -1.38 -10.83
C THR A 131 -24.26 -2.67 -11.34
N ALA A 132 -23.46 -2.58 -12.41
CA ALA A 132 -22.76 -3.74 -12.96
C ALA A 132 -21.72 -4.28 -11.97
N GLN A 133 -21.47 -5.60 -12.03
CA GLN A 133 -20.36 -6.18 -11.29
C GLN A 133 -19.05 -5.79 -11.98
N GLN A 134 -18.25 -4.94 -11.33
CA GLN A 134 -17.05 -4.37 -11.94
C GLN A 134 -15.82 -5.01 -11.29
N TYR A 135 -15.12 -5.88 -12.03
CA TYR A 135 -13.79 -6.38 -11.65
C TYR A 135 -12.71 -5.50 -12.27
N PRO A 136 -12.25 -4.43 -11.60
CA PRO A 136 -11.34 -3.48 -12.22
C PRO A 136 -9.97 -4.09 -12.49
N ARG A 137 -9.36 -3.62 -13.58
CA ARG A 137 -7.93 -3.73 -13.88
C ARG A 137 -7.46 -2.38 -14.35
N VAL A 138 -6.49 -1.81 -13.64
CA VAL A 138 -6.02 -0.44 -13.85
C VAL A 138 -4.54 -0.44 -14.20
N PHE A 139 -4.21 0.32 -15.23
CA PHE A 139 -2.83 0.51 -15.66
C PHE A 139 -2.55 1.99 -15.91
N TYR A 140 -1.50 2.49 -15.26
CA TYR A 140 -1.03 3.85 -15.45
C TYR A 140 0.09 3.88 -16.50
N THR A 141 0.02 4.88 -17.36
CA THR A 141 1.11 5.31 -18.25
C THR A 141 1.52 6.73 -17.87
N ASP A 142 2.52 7.29 -18.56
CA ASP A 142 2.96 8.67 -18.33
C ASP A 142 1.85 9.71 -18.55
N ASP A 143 0.92 9.45 -19.48
CA ASP A 143 -0.12 10.41 -19.89
C ASP A 143 -1.56 9.95 -19.62
N LEU A 144 -1.79 8.64 -19.48
CA LEU A 144 -3.12 8.02 -19.44
C LEU A 144 -3.26 7.00 -18.33
N VAL A 145 -4.49 6.87 -17.84
CA VAL A 145 -4.92 5.77 -16.97
C VAL A 145 -5.90 4.92 -17.76
N TYR A 146 -5.58 3.64 -17.92
CA TYR A 146 -6.47 2.65 -18.52
C TYR A 146 -7.18 1.90 -17.42
N LEU A 147 -8.50 1.77 -17.57
CA LEU A 147 -9.32 0.97 -16.69
C LEU A 147 -10.17 0.04 -17.55
N ALA A 148 -10.05 -1.26 -17.27
CA ALA A 148 -10.92 -2.29 -17.82
C ALA A 148 -11.73 -2.90 -16.67
N TYR A 149 -12.97 -3.28 -16.96
CA TYR A 149 -13.87 -3.97 -16.04
C TYR A 149 -14.76 -4.92 -16.85
N GLU A 150 -15.37 -5.89 -16.15
CA GLU A 150 -16.27 -6.89 -16.74
C GLU A 150 -17.66 -6.33 -17.09
#